data_AF-A0A920NW39-F1
#
_entry.id   AF-A0A920NW39-F1
#
_cell.length_a   1.000
_cell.length_b   1.000
_cell.length_c   1.000
_cell.angle_alpha   90.00
_cell.angle_beta   90.00
_cell.angle_gamma   90.00
#
_symmetry.space_group_name_H-M   'P 1'
#
loop_
_entity.id
_entity.type
_entity.pdbx_description
1 polymer ?
#
loop_
_entity_poly.entity_id
_entity_poly.type
_entity_poly.pdbx_seq_one_letter_code
_entity_poly.pdbx_strand_id
1 'polypeptide(L)'
;MVDNTIARRDFTTSETRLGLETQSVNDGDTYNLSYQNNIGGLNLSLSHKDSQFGNFDIPNGAVIHREEEHHDDDHDEEEGDHDEHEEDMGYLANSDFESESTRIGISKTGEWGYFGLSANKVESLYGIPFHGKEGGAPKRGVTKKTMMKRVTTKKGMETKESFLQLNQMFLT
;
A
#
# COMPACT_ATOMS: atom_id res chain seq x y z
N MET A 1 10.62 -8.22 3.25
CA MET A 1 10.89 -8.34 4.70
C MET A 1 10.17 -9.57 5.25
N VAL A 2 10.83 -10.43 6.03
CA VAL A 2 10.22 -11.62 6.66
C VAL A 2 9.47 -11.21 7.93
N ASP A 3 8.25 -11.72 8.16
CA ASP A 3 7.45 -11.42 9.35
C ASP A 3 8.01 -12.13 10.59
N ASN A 4 8.90 -11.44 11.32
CA ASN A 4 9.45 -11.89 12.61
C ASN A 4 8.70 -11.33 13.82
N THR A 5 7.45 -10.87 13.63
CA THR A 5 6.71 -10.17 14.69
C THR A 5 6.36 -11.09 15.86
N ILE A 6 6.20 -12.38 15.60
CA ILE A 6 6.20 -13.42 16.62
C ILE A 6 7.45 -14.27 16.37
N ALA A 7 8.48 -14.05 17.18
CA ALA A 7 9.75 -14.74 17.04
C ALA A 7 9.61 -16.21 17.45
N ARG A 8 10.14 -17.10 16.60
CA ARG A 8 10.15 -18.55 16.84
C ARG A 8 11.41 -19.03 17.54
N ARG A 9 12.40 -18.14 17.66
CA ARG A 9 13.69 -18.29 18.36
C ARG A 9 14.05 -16.94 18.96
N ASP A 10 14.90 -16.95 19.97
CA ASP A 10 15.35 -15.71 20.59
C ASP A 10 16.19 -14.87 19.63
N PHE A 11 15.95 -13.56 19.64
CA PHE A 11 16.83 -12.61 18.97
C PHE A 11 18.16 -12.59 19.70
N THR A 12 19.23 -12.93 18.99
CA THR A 12 20.59 -12.95 19.55
C THR A 12 21.21 -11.57 19.64
N THR A 13 20.72 -10.64 18.83
CA THR A 13 21.23 -9.28 18.72
C THR A 13 20.09 -8.30 18.58
N SER A 14 20.26 -7.11 19.16
CA SER A 14 19.45 -5.95 18.82
C SER A 14 19.73 -5.55 17.37
N GLU A 15 18.68 -5.37 16.56
CA GLU A 15 18.83 -5.03 15.15
C GLU A 15 17.82 -3.97 14.75
N THR A 16 18.32 -2.94 14.07
CA THR A 16 17.52 -1.88 13.44
C THR A 16 17.72 -1.95 11.93
N ARG A 17 16.65 -1.90 11.15
CA ARG A 17 16.70 -1.78 9.69
C ARG A 17 15.94 -0.55 9.24
N LEU A 18 16.56 0.20 8.34
CA LEU A 18 15.99 1.35 7.66
C LEU A 18 15.99 1.05 6.17
N GLY A 19 14.93 1.44 5.48
CA GLY A 19 14.84 1.33 4.02
C GLY A 19 14.12 2.52 3.44
N LEU A 20 14.62 2.97 2.30
CA LEU A 20 14.05 4.01 1.46
C LEU A 20 13.96 3.45 0.05
N GLU A 21 12.84 3.68 -0.61
CA GLU A 21 12.58 3.28 -1.99
C GLU A 21 11.87 4.43 -2.69
N THR A 22 12.22 4.67 -3.95
CA THR A 22 11.60 5.69 -4.80
C THR A 22 11.24 5.07 -6.16
N GLN A 23 10.17 5.53 -6.78
CA GLN A 23 9.60 4.99 -8.02
C GLN A 23 9.24 6.13 -8.97
N SER A 24 9.80 6.12 -10.17
CA SER A 24 9.64 7.22 -11.12
C SER A 24 8.36 7.17 -11.96
N VAL A 25 7.60 6.07 -11.92
CA VAL A 25 6.39 5.89 -12.76
C VAL A 25 5.14 6.51 -12.14
N ASN A 26 5.21 6.89 -10.87
CA ASN A 26 4.12 7.48 -10.10
C ASN A 26 4.65 8.40 -8.99
N ASP A 27 5.87 8.93 -9.16
CA ASP A 27 6.59 9.71 -8.14
C ASP A 27 6.47 9.13 -6.72
N GLY A 28 6.56 7.82 -6.62
CA GLY A 28 6.26 7.08 -5.41
C GLY A 28 7.46 7.01 -4.48
N ASP A 29 7.24 7.20 -3.18
CA ASP A 29 8.26 7.06 -2.15
C ASP A 29 7.79 6.10 -1.05
N THR A 30 8.72 5.33 -0.52
CA THR A 30 8.46 4.39 0.56
C THR A 30 9.58 4.47 1.60
N TYR A 31 9.17 4.66 2.86
CA TYR A 31 10.05 4.58 4.01
C TYR A 31 9.68 3.38 4.86
N ASN A 32 10.67 2.63 5.33
CA ASN A 32 10.48 1.59 6.32
C ASN A 32 11.52 1.66 7.43
N LEU A 33 11.04 1.43 8.66
CA LEU A 33 11.84 1.27 9.86
C LEU A 33 11.40 0.00 10.56
N SER A 34 12.36 -0.80 11.02
CA SER A 34 12.08 -1.92 11.90
C SER A 34 13.14 -2.08 12.96
N TYR A 35 12.71 -2.59 14.11
CA TYR A 35 13.55 -2.83 15.26
C TYR A 35 13.16 -4.15 15.92
N GLN A 36 14.16 -4.91 16.35
CA GLN A 36 13.98 -6.16 17.09
C GLN A 36 15.03 -6.26 18.20
N ASN A 37 14.65 -6.80 19.35
CA ASN A 37 15.56 -7.02 20.48
C ASN A 37 15.05 -8.13 21.41
N ASN A 38 15.95 -8.81 22.13
CA ASN A 38 15.61 -9.71 23.23
C ASN A 38 15.97 -9.03 24.56
N ILE A 39 14.95 -8.77 25.40
CA ILE A 39 15.14 -8.16 26.72
C ILE A 39 14.60 -9.12 27.76
N GLY A 40 15.49 -9.64 28.62
CA GLY A 40 15.11 -10.53 29.71
C GLY A 40 14.46 -11.84 29.24
N GLY A 41 14.85 -12.36 28.06
CA GLY A 41 14.27 -13.58 27.48
C GLY A 41 12.92 -13.36 26.80
N LEU A 42 12.52 -12.11 26.57
CA LEU A 42 11.36 -11.73 25.76
C LEU A 42 11.84 -11.08 24.46
N ASN A 43 11.37 -11.62 23.34
CA ASN A 43 11.61 -11.08 22.02
C ASN A 43 10.60 -9.98 21.71
N LEU A 44 11.08 -8.79 21.39
CA LEU A 44 10.31 -7.62 21.01
C LEU A 44 10.57 -7.27 19.56
N SER A 45 9.53 -6.87 18.84
CA SER A 45 9.62 -6.41 17.45
C SER A 45 8.69 -5.23 17.21
N LEU A 46 9.16 -4.23 16.47
CA LEU A 46 8.41 -3.08 16.00
C LEU A 46 8.76 -2.87 14.52
N SER A 47 7.76 -2.61 13.68
CA SER A 47 7.99 -2.15 12.32
C SER A 47 6.98 -1.08 11.93
N HIS A 48 7.46 -0.04 11.27
CA HIS A 48 6.65 1.03 10.70
C HIS A 48 7.04 1.20 9.24
N LYS A 49 6.05 1.33 8.36
CA LYS A 49 6.25 1.56 6.93
C LYS A 49 5.22 2.57 6.46
N ASP A 50 5.70 3.59 5.78
CA ASP A 50 4.88 4.59 5.10
C ASP A 50 5.17 4.52 3.60
N SER A 51 4.15 4.69 2.77
CA SER A 51 4.27 4.60 1.32
C SER A 51 3.28 5.54 0.67
N GLN A 52 3.76 6.43 -0.18
CA GLN A 52 2.97 7.41 -0.90
C GLN A 52 3.28 7.28 -2.38
N PHE A 53 2.25 7.20 -3.20
CA PHE A 53 2.34 7.05 -4.64
C PHE A 53 1.39 8.06 -5.28
N GLY A 54 1.92 8.88 -6.17
CA GLY A 54 1.15 9.81 -7.00
C GLY A 54 0.36 9.09 -8.10
N ASN A 55 -0.14 9.86 -9.04
CA ASN A 55 -0.80 9.31 -10.22
C ASN A 55 0.23 8.60 -11.11
N PHE A 56 -0.17 7.51 -11.77
CA PHE A 56 0.69 6.80 -12.72
C PHE A 56 0.90 7.62 -13.98
N ASP A 57 2.14 7.82 -14.39
CA ASP A 57 2.49 8.40 -15.68
C ASP A 57 2.27 7.39 -16.81
N ILE A 58 1.64 7.84 -17.89
CA ILE A 58 1.43 7.06 -19.11
C ILE A 58 2.60 7.32 -20.05
N PRO A 59 3.41 6.31 -20.42
CA PRO A 59 4.53 6.52 -21.34
C PRO A 59 4.05 6.94 -22.73
N ASN A 60 4.80 7.84 -23.36
CA ASN A 60 4.56 8.28 -24.74
C ASN A 60 4.40 7.08 -25.69
N GLY A 61 3.30 7.06 -26.45
CA GLY A 61 2.97 5.99 -27.40
C GLY A 61 2.31 4.74 -26.80
N ALA A 62 1.99 4.73 -25.49
CA ALA A 62 1.20 3.66 -24.87
C ALA A 62 -0.31 3.79 -25.14
N VAL A 63 -0.78 5.01 -25.44
CA VAL A 63 -2.16 5.26 -25.86
C VAL A 63 -2.27 4.86 -27.33
N ILE A 64 -2.95 3.75 -27.60
CA ILE A 64 -3.27 3.33 -28.97
C ILE A 64 -4.44 4.19 -29.43
N HIS A 65 -4.14 5.25 -30.17
CA HIS A 65 -5.15 5.89 -31.00
C HIS A 65 -5.57 4.85 -32.03
N ARG A 66 -6.80 4.34 -31.93
CA ARG A 66 -7.42 3.73 -33.09
C ARG A 66 -7.72 4.90 -34.01
N GLU A 67 -6.81 5.20 -34.93
CA GLU A 67 -7.17 5.90 -36.15
C GLU A 67 -8.31 5.09 -36.76
N GLU A 68 -9.55 5.57 -36.59
CA GLU A 68 -10.62 5.17 -37.49
C GLU A 68 -10.12 5.58 -38.87
N GLU A 69 -9.84 4.57 -39.70
CA GLU A 69 -9.46 4.73 -41.09
C GLU A 69 -10.47 5.67 -41.74
N HIS A 70 -10.05 6.91 -42.01
CA HIS A 70 -10.80 7.88 -42.79
C HIS A 70 -11.12 7.26 -44.14
N HIS A 71 -12.33 6.74 -44.28
CA HIS A 71 -12.91 6.45 -45.57
C HIS A 71 -13.27 7.78 -46.21
N ASP A 72 -12.63 8.05 -47.34
CA ASP A 72 -12.98 9.11 -48.29
C ASP A 72 -14.49 9.13 -48.56
N ASP A 73 -15.16 10.23 -48.25
CA ASP A 73 -16.26 10.74 -49.08
C ASP A 73 -16.48 12.24 -48.77
N ASP A 74 -16.42 13.03 -49.84
CA ASP A 74 -16.59 14.48 -49.91
C ASP A 74 -17.79 14.99 -49.10
N HIS A 75 -17.65 16.03 -48.26
CA HIS A 75 -18.70 17.04 -48.02
C HIS A 75 -18.18 18.31 -47.32
N ASP A 76 -18.63 19.45 -47.84
CA ASP A 76 -18.25 20.83 -47.57
C ASP A 76 -18.57 21.37 -46.14
N GLU A 77 -17.71 22.30 -45.72
CA GLU A 77 -17.91 23.47 -44.82
C GLU A 77 -19.03 23.40 -43.76
N GLU A 78 -18.66 23.28 -42.46
CA GLU A 78 -19.02 24.25 -41.40
C GLU A 78 -18.04 24.14 -40.22
N GLU A 79 -17.42 25.28 -39.89
CA GLU A 79 -16.59 25.53 -38.71
C GLU A 79 -17.42 25.36 -37.43
N GLY A 80 -17.28 24.21 -36.78
CA GLY A 80 -17.89 23.94 -35.48
C GLY A 80 -16.86 23.28 -34.57
N ASP A 81 -16.04 24.11 -33.92
CA ASP A 81 -15.41 23.91 -32.61
C ASP A 81 -15.59 22.50 -32.02
N HIS A 82 -14.90 21.53 -32.63
CA HIS A 82 -14.72 20.22 -32.03
C HIS A 82 -13.67 20.44 -30.94
N ASP A 83 -14.14 20.78 -29.75
CA ASP A 83 -13.37 20.69 -28.52
C ASP A 83 -12.67 19.32 -28.51
N GLU A 84 -11.39 19.31 -28.92
CA GLU A 84 -10.43 18.21 -28.85
C GLU A 84 -10.19 17.89 -27.37
N HIS A 85 -11.20 17.40 -26.66
CA HIS A 85 -11.11 17.06 -25.24
C HIS A 85 -10.80 15.57 -25.03
N GLU A 86 -9.85 15.04 -25.79
CA GLU A 86 -9.17 13.78 -25.48
C GLU A 86 -7.64 13.95 -25.61
N GLU A 87 -7.13 15.14 -25.28
CA GLU A 87 -5.69 15.38 -25.14
C GLU A 87 -5.09 14.45 -24.08
N ASP A 88 -4.38 13.43 -24.55
CA ASP A 88 -3.15 12.85 -24.02
C ASP A 88 -2.90 13.16 -22.53
N MET A 89 -3.75 12.59 -21.66
CA MET A 89 -3.51 12.64 -20.23
C MET A 89 -2.26 11.80 -19.98
N GLY A 90 -1.09 12.43 -20.01
CA GLY A 90 0.21 11.79 -19.75
C GLY A 90 0.33 11.13 -18.37
N TYR A 91 -0.77 11.06 -17.61
CA TYR A 91 -0.94 10.34 -16.36
C TYR A 91 -2.40 9.84 -16.19
N LEU A 92 -2.57 8.75 -15.44
CA LEU A 92 -3.87 8.19 -15.07
C LEU A 92 -4.43 8.93 -13.84
N ALA A 93 -5.45 9.76 -14.03
CA ALA A 93 -6.04 10.55 -12.95
C ALA A 93 -6.68 9.68 -11.84
N ASN A 94 -6.51 10.14 -10.59
CA ASN A 94 -7.03 9.50 -9.36
C ASN A 94 -6.53 8.07 -9.15
N SER A 95 -5.32 7.78 -9.64
CA SER A 95 -4.62 6.51 -9.39
C SER A 95 -3.65 6.59 -8.21
N ASP A 96 -3.63 7.72 -7.51
CA ASP A 96 -2.82 7.92 -6.31
C ASP A 96 -3.22 6.99 -5.15
N PHE A 97 -2.20 6.59 -4.40
CA PHE A 97 -2.33 5.60 -3.34
C PHE A 97 -1.38 5.94 -2.18
N GLU A 98 -1.90 5.89 -0.96
CA GLU A 98 -1.09 6.04 0.25
C GLU A 98 -1.36 4.85 1.18
N SER A 99 -0.31 4.35 1.84
CA SER A 99 -0.45 3.32 2.86
C SER A 99 0.56 3.46 3.99
N GLU A 100 0.02 3.56 5.18
CA GLU A 100 0.76 3.53 6.43
C GLU A 100 0.51 2.20 7.15
N SER A 101 1.57 1.56 7.64
CA SER A 101 1.45 0.34 8.42
C SER A 101 2.37 0.34 9.63
N THR A 102 1.81 -0.05 10.78
CA THR A 102 2.55 -0.21 12.04
C THR A 102 2.25 -1.57 12.63
N ARG A 103 3.32 -2.29 12.99
CA ARG A 103 3.24 -3.62 13.56
C ARG A 103 4.10 -3.74 14.81
N ILE A 104 3.54 -4.35 15.84
CA ILE A 104 4.21 -4.64 17.11
C ILE A 104 4.07 -6.11 17.47
N GLY A 105 5.07 -6.63 18.16
CA GLY A 105 5.14 -8.03 18.51
C GLY A 105 5.94 -8.29 19.78
N ILE A 106 5.47 -9.26 20.55
CA ILE A 106 6.16 -9.80 21.70
C ILE A 106 6.07 -11.33 21.67
N SER A 107 7.16 -12.01 22.00
CA SER A 107 7.18 -13.47 22.06
C SER A 107 8.21 -14.00 23.06
N LYS A 108 7.98 -15.23 23.52
CA LYS A 108 8.90 -15.98 24.37
C LYS A 108 9.13 -17.34 23.77
N THR A 109 10.37 -17.79 23.82
CA THR A 109 10.77 -19.10 23.31
C THR A 109 11.39 -19.94 24.43
N GLY A 110 11.41 -21.24 24.25
CA GLY A 110 12.04 -22.19 25.16
C GLY A 110 11.93 -23.61 24.62
N GLU A 111 12.43 -24.57 25.38
CA GLU A 111 12.37 -26.00 25.00
C GLU A 111 10.93 -26.50 24.85
N TRP A 112 9.99 -25.89 25.58
CA TRP A 112 8.56 -26.17 25.50
C TRP A 112 7.91 -25.65 24.19
N GLY A 113 8.62 -24.85 23.39
CA GLY A 113 8.14 -24.24 22.16
C GLY A 113 8.16 -22.71 22.20
N TYR A 114 7.09 -22.06 21.76
CA TYR A 114 7.00 -20.60 21.81
C TYR A 114 5.58 -20.09 21.99
N PHE A 115 5.46 -18.89 22.52
CA PHE A 115 4.22 -18.12 22.61
C PHE A 115 4.47 -16.72 22.10
N GLY A 116 3.52 -16.14 21.38
CA GLY A 116 3.62 -14.75 20.98
C GLY A 116 2.30 -14.08 20.69
N LEU A 117 2.35 -12.76 20.80
CA LEU A 117 1.25 -11.84 20.56
C LEU A 117 1.74 -10.80 19.56
N SER A 118 0.89 -10.47 18.60
CA SER A 118 1.15 -9.33 17.73
C SER A 118 -0.10 -8.54 17.40
N ALA A 119 0.12 -7.27 17.08
CA ALA A 119 -0.88 -6.39 16.51
C ALA A 119 -0.30 -5.69 15.29
N ASN A 120 -1.11 -5.57 14.24
CA ASN A 120 -0.78 -4.85 13.02
C ASN A 120 -1.93 -3.89 12.71
N LYS A 121 -1.59 -2.66 12.34
CA LYS A 121 -2.53 -1.66 11.84
C LYS A 121 -2.04 -1.24 10.45
N VAL A 122 -2.95 -1.25 9.48
CA VAL A 122 -2.72 -0.78 8.12
C VAL A 122 -3.81 0.21 7.79
N GLU A 123 -3.43 1.43 7.43
CA GLU A 123 -4.32 2.42 6.83
C GLU A 123 -3.90 2.58 5.36
N SER A 124 -4.90 2.64 4.48
CA SER A 124 -4.69 2.79 3.04
C SER A 124 -5.70 3.80 2.50
N LEU A 125 -5.23 4.78 1.74
CA LEU A 125 -6.06 5.76 1.04
C LEU A 125 -5.92 5.52 -0.47
N TYR A 126 -7.05 5.37 -1.15
CA TYR A 126 -7.11 5.16 -2.59
C TYR A 126 -7.82 6.34 -3.24
N GLY A 127 -7.25 6.90 -4.30
CA GLY A 127 -7.91 7.86 -5.17
C GLY A 127 -9.20 7.28 -5.78
N ILE A 128 -10.22 8.11 -5.93
CA ILE A 128 -11.47 7.74 -6.61
C ILE A 128 -11.53 8.46 -7.95
N PRO A 129 -11.65 7.75 -9.09
CA PRO A 129 -11.85 8.39 -10.39
C PRO A 129 -13.14 9.21 -10.38
N PHE A 130 -13.03 10.52 -10.52
CA PHE A 130 -14.16 11.44 -10.66
C PHE A 130 -14.15 12.08 -12.05
N HIS A 131 -15.18 11.85 -12.84
CA HIS A 131 -15.46 12.62 -14.05
C HIS A 131 -16.35 13.80 -13.68
N GLY A 132 -15.75 14.96 -13.43
CA GLY A 132 -16.48 16.21 -13.22
C GLY A 132 -15.57 17.38 -13.52
N LYS A 133 -16.06 18.28 -14.39
CA LYS A 133 -15.35 19.38 -15.04
C LYS A 133 -14.43 20.18 -14.12
N GLU A 134 -13.33 20.63 -14.72
CA GLU A 134 -12.28 21.52 -14.23
C GLU A 134 -12.54 22.26 -12.92
N GLY A 135 -11.58 22.14 -12.02
CA GLY A 135 -11.46 23.00 -10.85
C GLY A 135 -11.00 22.23 -9.62
N GLY A 136 -9.68 22.20 -9.42
CA GLY A 136 -8.94 21.76 -8.22
C GLY A 136 -9.77 21.29 -7.02
N ALA A 137 -10.42 20.13 -7.15
CA ALA A 137 -11.25 19.57 -6.09
C ALA A 137 -10.36 18.91 -5.01
N PRO A 138 -10.77 18.96 -3.73
CA PRO A 138 -10.08 18.23 -2.67
C PRO A 138 -10.02 16.73 -3.00
N LYS A 139 -8.89 16.09 -2.71
CA LYS A 139 -8.67 14.65 -2.92
C LYS A 139 -9.81 13.84 -2.28
N ARG A 140 -10.77 13.37 -3.10
CA ARG A 140 -11.82 12.45 -2.65
C ARG A 140 -11.29 11.03 -2.78
N GLY A 141 -11.29 10.29 -1.68
CA GLY A 141 -10.64 8.99 -1.61
C GLY A 141 -11.37 7.98 -0.73
N VAL A 142 -11.14 6.70 -0.95
CA VAL A 142 -11.58 5.65 -0.01
C VAL A 142 -10.47 5.39 0.98
N THR A 143 -10.71 5.71 2.25
CA THR A 143 -9.83 5.28 3.35
C THR A 143 -10.27 3.91 3.86
N LYS A 144 -9.35 2.94 3.82
CA LYS A 144 -9.52 1.61 4.41
C LYS A 144 -8.56 1.45 5.60
N LYS A 145 -9.12 1.17 6.78
CA LYS A 145 -8.35 0.87 8.00
C LYS A 145 -8.53 -0.60 8.37
N THR A 146 -7.43 -1.34 8.46
CA THR A 146 -7.40 -2.73 8.89
C THR A 146 -6.56 -2.86 10.15
N MET A 147 -7.14 -3.44 11.20
CA MET A 147 -6.40 -3.91 12.38
C MET A 147 -6.43 -5.43 12.43
N MET A 148 -5.29 -6.04 12.74
CA MET A 148 -5.15 -7.47 12.95
C MET A 148 -4.45 -7.72 14.29
N LYS A 149 -5.01 -8.61 15.10
CA LYS A 149 -4.37 -9.14 16.30
C LYS A 149 -4.12 -10.63 16.08
N ARG A 150 -2.94 -11.12 16.46
CA ARG A 150 -2.56 -12.53 16.36
C ARG A 150 -2.06 -13.03 17.71
N VAL A 151 -2.48 -14.23 18.07
CA VAL A 151 -1.93 -15.01 19.17
C VAL A 151 -1.46 -16.34 18.61
N THR A 152 -0.21 -16.70 18.85
CA THR A 152 0.35 -17.99 18.41
C THR A 152 0.99 -18.70 19.59
N THR A 153 0.67 -19.98 19.74
CA THR A 153 1.34 -20.89 20.67
C THR A 153 1.81 -22.12 19.92
N LYS A 154 3.06 -22.53 20.13
CA LYS A 154 3.59 -23.81 19.68
C LYS A 154 4.05 -24.62 20.88
N LYS A 155 3.64 -25.88 20.97
CA LYS A 155 4.11 -26.86 21.94
C LYS A 155 4.40 -28.19 21.25
N GLY A 156 5.65 -28.63 21.28
CA GLY A 156 6.08 -29.79 20.48
C GLY A 156 5.79 -29.59 18.99
N MET A 157 4.99 -30.49 18.40
CA MET A 157 4.54 -30.40 17.00
C MET A 157 3.22 -29.63 16.83
N GLU A 158 2.48 -29.38 17.92
CA GLU A 158 1.18 -28.70 17.88
C GLU A 158 1.38 -27.18 17.81
N THR A 159 0.69 -26.53 16.87
CA THR A 159 0.64 -25.06 16.76
C THR A 159 -0.82 -24.61 16.78
N LYS A 160 -1.14 -23.67 17.66
CA LYS A 160 -2.46 -23.00 17.72
C LYS A 160 -2.28 -21.54 17.37
N GLU A 161 -3.11 -21.07 16.45
CA GLU A 161 -3.14 -19.67 16.05
C GLU A 161 -4.56 -19.14 16.13
N SER A 162 -4.69 -17.95 16.72
CA SER A 162 -5.95 -17.21 16.76
C SER A 162 -5.73 -15.82 16.17
N PHE A 163 -6.66 -15.40 15.31
CA PHE A 163 -6.61 -14.11 14.64
C PHE A 163 -7.91 -13.36 14.87
N LEU A 164 -7.79 -12.06 15.09
CA LEU A 164 -8.92 -11.14 15.06
C LEU A 164 -8.61 -10.02 14.08
N GLN A 165 -9.46 -9.86 13.07
CA GLN A 165 -9.34 -8.80 12.09
C GLN A 165 -10.55 -7.86 12.17
N LEU A 166 -10.28 -6.56 12.21
CA LEU A 166 -11.28 -5.50 12.12
C LEU A 166 -10.97 -4.64 10.90
N ASN A 167 -11.97 -4.43 10.05
CA ASN A 167 -11.87 -3.57 8.88
C ASN A 167 -12.89 -2.42 9.04
N GLN A 168 -12.47 -1.21 8.69
CA GLN A 168 -13.34 -0.05 8.57
C GLN A 168 -13.03 0.65 7.24
N MET A 169 -14.06 1.18 6.60
CA MET A 169 -13.94 1.84 5.30
C MET A 169 -14.81 3.09 5.31
N PHE A 170 -14.24 4.21 4.88
CA PHE A 170 -14.92 5.50 4.85
C PHE A 170 -14.56 6.24 3.56
N LEU A 171 -15.51 7.04 3.08
CA LEU A 171 -15.26 8.03 2.05
C LEU A 171 -14.65 9.26 2.72
N THR A 172 -13.60 9.79 2.12
CA THR A 172 -12.78 10.92 2.61
C THR A 172 -12.81 12.05 1.60
#